data_AF-A0A9E5TJK8-F1
#
_entry.id   AF-A0A9E5TJK8-F1
#
_cell.length_a   1.000
_cell.length_b   1.000
_cell.length_c   1.000
_cell.angle_alpha   90.00
_cell.angle_beta   90.00
_cell.angle_gamma   90.00
#
_symmetry.space_group_name_H-M   'P 1'
#
loop_
_entity.id
_entity.type
_entity.pdbx_description
1 polymer ?
#
loop_
_entity_poly.entity_id
_entity_poly.type
_entity_poly.pdbx_seq_one_letter_code
_entity_poly.pdbx_strand_id
1 'polypeptide(L)'
;MLMQANEEKVEVEQQDDKGISAVPAELPILPLRQTVVYPLTFLPLSIERPETVKLIDDVVLGSRLVGLVTVKNPEADKATPEDLHSVGTAAVVHRAVKSPTGQVGVIVQGLERIRPTEFIQTEPYLKARIEIIPDDEGEESLEVEALSRNTIELFQRLVSLVSYLPSELTVAVLNADEPRQLVYMVASAVRLDTEAAQELLEIDPVKEKLRKLNVILTRELEVLELGQKIKDEAQSDMEKTQKEYYLRQQLKAIQRELGEEDEQAKDINELRAKIEAAGMSEEAKKEAQRELDRLSSMPQAAAEYSVIRTYLDWLIELPWQVSTEDNLDINRAREILDEDHYDLEEIKERILEYLAVRKLRLEREGADGPKESKGAILNFVGPPGTGKTSLGRSIARALGREFIRMSLGGMRDEAEIRGHRRTYVGALPGRIIQSIKRAGSKNPVFMLDEVDKIGSDFRGDPSSALLEVLDPEQN
;
A
#
# COMPACT_ATOMS: atom_id res chain seq x y z
N MET A 1 57.13 35.07 -6.50
CA MET A 1 57.88 34.15 -7.37
C MET A 1 56.88 33.17 -7.95
N LEU A 2 56.48 33.42 -9.19
CA LEU A 2 55.58 32.58 -9.97
C LEU A 2 56.26 31.23 -10.24
N MET A 3 55.59 30.10 -9.97
CA MET A 3 55.96 28.81 -10.55
C MET A 3 55.09 28.59 -11.77
N GLN A 4 55.70 28.76 -12.94
CA GLN A 4 55.18 28.33 -14.23
C GLN A 4 55.23 26.80 -14.30
N ALA A 5 54.08 26.16 -14.40
CA ALA A 5 53.98 24.78 -14.86
C ALA A 5 53.82 24.81 -16.39
N ASN A 6 54.73 24.14 -17.08
CA ASN A 6 54.85 24.09 -18.52
C ASN A 6 53.72 23.20 -19.08
N GLU A 7 52.64 23.80 -19.60
CA GLU A 7 51.67 23.10 -20.44
C GLU A 7 52.24 23.00 -21.87
N GLU A 8 52.76 21.84 -22.25
CA GLU A 8 53.00 21.54 -23.67
C GLU A 8 51.65 21.36 -24.37
N LYS A 9 51.14 22.46 -24.94
CA LYS A 9 50.07 22.45 -25.93
C LYS A 9 50.65 21.97 -27.25
N VAL A 10 50.32 20.75 -27.64
CA VAL A 10 50.45 20.31 -29.04
C VAL A 10 49.24 20.85 -29.79
N GLU A 11 49.44 21.90 -30.57
CA GLU A 11 48.44 22.39 -31.52
C GLU A 11 48.22 21.33 -32.61
N VAL A 12 46.96 20.92 -32.79
CA VAL A 12 46.57 19.94 -33.81
C VAL A 12 46.09 20.71 -35.02
N GLU A 13 46.87 20.67 -36.10
CA GLU A 13 46.45 21.11 -37.43
C GLU A 13 45.18 20.35 -37.86
N GLN A 14 44.20 21.09 -38.35
CA GLN A 14 42.99 20.56 -38.98
C GLN A 14 43.40 19.81 -40.26
N GLN A 15 43.31 18.49 -40.25
CA GLN A 15 43.42 17.67 -41.45
C GLN A 15 42.05 17.15 -41.85
N ASP A 16 41.73 17.38 -43.12
CA ASP A 16 40.46 17.17 -43.78
C ASP A 16 39.85 15.77 -43.59
N ASP A 17 38.52 15.80 -43.47
CA ASP A 17 37.57 14.69 -43.39
C ASP A 17 37.69 13.75 -44.61
N LYS A 18 38.34 12.60 -44.42
CA LYS A 18 38.34 11.48 -45.38
C LYS A 18 37.49 10.36 -44.81
N GLY A 19 36.23 10.31 -45.23
CA GLY A 19 35.28 9.24 -44.89
C GLY A 19 35.74 7.83 -45.29
N ILE A 20 35.11 6.83 -44.68
CA ILE A 20 35.05 5.35 -44.88
C ILE A 20 36.26 4.63 -45.56
N SER A 21 36.78 5.15 -46.67
CA SER A 21 37.98 4.66 -47.39
C SER A 21 39.29 4.72 -46.59
N ALA A 22 39.29 5.26 -45.37
CA ALA A 22 40.48 5.43 -44.53
C ALA A 22 40.65 4.36 -43.45
N VAL A 23 39.67 3.46 -43.24
CA VAL A 23 39.77 2.43 -42.20
C VAL A 23 40.64 1.26 -42.70
N PRO A 24 41.77 0.96 -42.05
CA PRO A 24 42.65 -0.13 -42.47
C PRO A 24 42.02 -1.50 -42.19
N ALA A 25 42.42 -2.53 -42.95
CA ALA A 25 41.94 -3.90 -42.78
C ALA A 25 42.32 -4.55 -41.44
N GLU A 26 43.26 -3.95 -40.70
CA GLU A 26 43.69 -4.40 -39.38
C GLU A 26 43.63 -3.23 -38.39
N LEU A 27 43.01 -3.46 -37.23
CA LEU A 27 42.88 -2.47 -36.17
C LEU A 27 43.31 -3.03 -34.82
N PRO A 28 44.00 -2.22 -33.97
CA PRO A 28 44.04 -2.46 -32.54
C PRO A 28 42.62 -2.46 -31.97
N ILE A 29 42.29 -3.45 -31.16
CA ILE A 29 40.97 -3.61 -30.56
C ILE A 29 41.04 -3.21 -29.08
N LEU A 30 40.28 -2.19 -28.71
CA LEU A 30 40.07 -1.76 -27.33
C LEU A 30 38.79 -2.40 -26.78
N PRO A 31 38.90 -3.32 -25.81
CA PRO A 31 37.76 -3.91 -25.14
C PRO A 31 37.06 -2.90 -24.23
N LEU A 32 35.77 -2.71 -24.41
CA LEU A 32 34.93 -1.85 -23.57
C LEU A 32 34.08 -2.70 -22.63
N ARG A 33 33.95 -2.31 -21.36
CA ARG A 33 33.25 -3.13 -20.35
C ARG A 33 31.75 -2.90 -20.34
N GLN A 34 31.34 -1.67 -20.06
CA GLN A 34 29.95 -1.32 -19.80
C GLN A 34 29.38 -0.36 -20.86
N THR A 35 30.12 -0.11 -21.93
CA THR A 35 29.80 0.96 -22.87
C THR A 35 29.92 0.47 -24.30
N VAL A 36 28.88 0.75 -25.08
CA VAL A 36 28.83 0.53 -26.52
C VAL A 36 29.02 1.90 -27.18
N VAL A 37 29.94 1.99 -28.13
CA VAL A 37 30.16 3.22 -28.90
C VAL A 37 29.48 3.08 -30.25
N TYR A 38 28.65 4.06 -30.61
CA TYR A 38 27.93 4.05 -31.88
C TYR A 38 28.68 4.85 -32.96
N PRO A 39 28.51 4.49 -34.24
CA PRO A 39 28.93 5.33 -35.36
C PRO A 39 28.38 6.75 -35.24
N LEU A 40 29.11 7.74 -35.78
CA LEU A 40 28.72 9.16 -35.85
C LEU A 40 28.61 9.88 -34.49
N THR A 41 29.02 9.23 -33.39
CA THR A 41 28.93 9.79 -32.04
C THR A 41 30.30 10.05 -31.43
N PHE A 42 30.39 11.08 -30.58
CA PHE A 42 31.57 11.36 -29.78
C PHE A 42 31.37 10.86 -28.35
N LEU A 43 32.37 10.17 -27.81
CA LEU A 43 32.30 9.65 -26.44
C LEU A 43 33.64 9.85 -25.71
N PRO A 44 33.63 10.45 -24.51
CA PRO A 44 34.79 10.42 -23.63
C PRO A 44 34.91 9.05 -22.94
N LEU A 45 36.11 8.46 -22.98
CA LEU A 45 36.45 7.21 -22.31
C LEU A 45 37.59 7.43 -21.32
N SER A 46 37.55 6.73 -20.19
CA SER A 46 38.64 6.68 -19.21
C SER A 46 39.30 5.31 -19.24
N ILE A 47 40.62 5.28 -19.40
CA ILE A 47 41.40 4.07 -19.59
C ILE A 47 42.46 3.97 -18.50
N GLU A 48 42.49 2.85 -17.79
CA GLU A 48 43.34 2.71 -16.59
C GLU A 48 44.37 1.59 -16.69
N ARG A 49 44.15 0.61 -17.57
CA ARG A 49 44.96 -0.62 -17.57
C ARG A 49 46.21 -0.47 -18.42
N PRO A 50 47.37 -0.98 -17.98
CA PRO A 50 48.63 -0.82 -18.72
C PRO A 50 48.57 -1.30 -20.18
N GLU A 51 47.89 -2.42 -20.43
CA GLU A 51 47.72 -3.01 -21.76
C GLU A 51 46.95 -2.07 -22.72
N THR A 52 45.86 -1.47 -22.23
CA THR A 52 45.00 -0.58 -23.02
C THR A 52 45.54 0.85 -23.10
N VAL A 53 46.26 1.32 -22.07
CA VAL A 53 47.03 2.58 -22.14
C VAL A 53 48.10 2.50 -23.21
N LYS A 54 48.83 1.36 -23.27
CA LYS A 54 49.82 1.13 -24.32
C LYS A 54 49.18 1.08 -25.72
N LEU A 55 48.00 0.46 -25.85
CA LEU A 55 47.24 0.48 -27.11
C LEU A 55 46.97 1.93 -27.55
N ILE A 56 46.49 2.78 -26.65
CA ILE A 56 46.18 4.18 -26.97
C ILE A 56 47.45 4.96 -27.35
N ASP A 57 48.55 4.74 -26.64
CA ASP A 57 49.83 5.39 -26.98
C ASP A 57 50.28 5.05 -28.41
N ASP A 58 50.23 3.76 -28.78
CA ASP A 58 50.58 3.30 -30.12
C ASP A 58 49.61 3.85 -31.19
N VAL A 59 48.30 3.89 -30.89
CA VAL A 59 47.27 4.40 -31.80
C VAL A 59 47.45 5.91 -32.05
N VAL A 60 47.73 6.69 -31.01
CA VAL A 60 47.89 8.15 -31.11
C VAL A 60 49.13 8.55 -31.92
N LEU A 61 50.19 7.73 -31.85
CA LEU A 61 51.42 7.91 -32.64
C LEU A 61 51.28 7.47 -34.10
N GLY A 62 50.28 6.63 -34.41
CA GLY A 62 50.06 6.03 -35.72
C GLY A 62 48.85 6.62 -36.46
N SER A 63 47.91 5.75 -36.86
CA SER A 63 46.74 6.10 -37.67
C SER A 63 45.61 6.79 -36.90
N ARG A 64 45.70 6.87 -35.56
CA ARG A 64 44.64 7.32 -34.64
C ARG A 64 43.34 6.52 -34.73
N LEU A 65 43.33 5.39 -35.43
CA LEU A 65 42.17 4.52 -35.58
C LEU A 65 42.24 3.34 -34.61
N VAL A 66 41.10 3.04 -34.00
CA VAL A 66 40.93 1.95 -33.03
C VAL A 66 39.61 1.25 -33.26
N GLY A 67 39.56 -0.08 -33.10
CA GLY A 67 38.32 -0.83 -33.02
C GLY A 67 37.82 -0.88 -31.59
N LEU A 68 36.60 -0.43 -31.33
CA LEU A 68 35.97 -0.45 -30.02
C LEU A 68 34.98 -1.62 -29.99
N VAL A 69 35.22 -2.59 -29.12
CA VAL A 69 34.37 -3.79 -29.03
C VAL A 69 33.99 -4.04 -27.57
N THR A 70 32.70 -4.15 -27.32
CA THR A 70 32.18 -4.42 -25.97
C THR A 70 32.48 -5.87 -25.56
N VAL A 71 32.81 -6.10 -24.29
CA VAL A 71 32.94 -7.44 -23.71
C VAL A 71 31.56 -7.97 -23.31
N LYS A 72 31.36 -9.28 -23.44
CA LYS A 72 30.14 -9.97 -23.01
C LYS A 72 30.00 -10.00 -21.49
N ASN A 73 31.11 -10.15 -20.79
CA ASN A 73 31.15 -10.17 -19.33
C ASN A 73 32.02 -9.02 -18.79
N PRO A 74 31.42 -7.94 -18.24
CA PRO A 74 32.15 -6.77 -17.75
C PRO A 74 33.04 -7.06 -16.53
N GLU A 75 32.87 -8.20 -15.86
CA GLU A 75 33.63 -8.59 -14.67
C GLU A 75 34.89 -9.41 -14.98
N ALA A 76 35.09 -9.86 -16.23
CA ALA A 76 36.24 -10.68 -16.58
C ALA A 76 37.56 -9.90 -16.39
N ASP A 77 38.58 -10.48 -15.74
CA ASP A 77 39.81 -9.75 -15.41
C ASP A 77 40.62 -9.32 -16.65
N LYS A 78 40.74 -10.19 -17.66
CA LYS A 78 41.40 -9.90 -18.94
C LYS A 78 40.44 -10.25 -20.08
N ALA A 79 40.30 -9.36 -21.05
CA ALA A 79 39.43 -9.60 -22.20
C ALA A 79 40.16 -10.47 -23.22
N THR A 80 39.66 -11.68 -23.45
CA THR A 80 40.12 -12.55 -24.54
C THR A 80 39.25 -12.34 -25.78
N PRO A 81 39.70 -12.76 -26.98
CA PRO A 81 38.88 -12.70 -28.19
C PRO A 81 37.48 -13.33 -28.06
N GLU A 82 37.34 -14.39 -27.27
CA GLU A 82 36.07 -15.11 -27.08
C GLU A 82 35.07 -14.32 -26.21
N ASP A 83 35.60 -13.46 -25.34
CA ASP A 83 34.82 -12.61 -24.43
C ASP A 83 34.24 -11.39 -25.15
N LEU A 84 34.62 -11.12 -26.40
CA LEU A 84 34.17 -9.96 -27.15
C LEU A 84 32.85 -10.23 -27.88
N HIS A 85 32.03 -9.19 -28.00
CA HIS A 85 30.91 -9.20 -28.93
C HIS A 85 31.38 -9.27 -30.38
N SER A 86 30.51 -9.77 -31.25
CA SER A 86 30.82 -10.00 -32.67
C SER A 86 30.88 -8.70 -33.49
N VAL A 87 30.19 -7.66 -33.02
CA VAL A 87 30.15 -6.34 -33.67
C VAL A 87 30.68 -5.29 -32.71
N GLY A 88 31.51 -4.40 -33.25
CA GLY A 88 31.97 -3.19 -32.59
C GLY A 88 31.96 -2.01 -33.56
N THR A 89 32.69 -0.97 -33.20
CA THR A 89 32.74 0.29 -33.96
C THR A 89 34.19 0.71 -34.19
N ALA A 90 34.56 0.95 -35.44
CA ALA A 90 35.81 1.65 -35.75
C ALA A 90 35.68 3.10 -35.31
N ALA A 91 36.70 3.63 -34.65
CA ALA A 91 36.67 4.99 -34.10
C ALA A 91 38.01 5.70 -34.28
N VAL A 92 37.95 7.03 -34.35
CA VAL A 92 39.12 7.92 -34.34
C VAL A 92 39.34 8.43 -32.92
N VAL A 93 40.58 8.36 -32.44
CA VAL A 93 41.02 9.01 -31.21
C VAL A 93 41.37 10.46 -31.51
N HIS A 94 40.51 11.40 -31.11
CA HIS A 94 40.71 12.83 -31.32
C HIS A 94 41.68 13.44 -30.32
N ARG A 95 41.57 13.03 -29.07
CA ARG A 95 42.37 13.57 -27.98
C ARG A 95 42.66 12.49 -26.95
N ALA A 96 43.86 12.48 -26.42
CA ALA A 96 44.28 11.67 -25.27
C ALA A 96 44.99 12.56 -24.26
N VAL A 97 44.56 12.49 -22.99
CA VAL A 97 45.14 13.27 -21.89
C VAL A 97 45.52 12.31 -20.79
N LYS A 98 46.81 12.29 -20.45
CA LYS A 98 47.33 11.48 -19.34
C LYS A 98 47.21 12.25 -18.03
N SER A 99 46.56 11.64 -17.05
CA SER A 99 46.51 12.14 -15.68
C SER A 99 47.81 11.82 -14.93
N PRO A 100 48.23 12.66 -13.96
CA PRO A 100 49.34 12.33 -13.05
C PRO A 100 49.16 11.02 -12.27
N THR A 101 47.92 10.52 -12.18
CA THR A 101 47.55 9.25 -11.53
C THR A 101 47.76 8.02 -12.43
N GLY A 102 48.17 8.19 -13.69
CA GLY A 102 48.39 7.09 -14.65
C GLY A 102 47.16 6.72 -15.49
N GLN A 103 45.99 7.32 -15.23
CA GLN A 103 44.79 7.17 -16.05
C GLN A 103 44.91 7.99 -17.35
N VAL A 104 44.34 7.50 -18.44
CA VAL A 104 44.28 8.20 -19.74
C VAL A 104 42.84 8.47 -20.11
N GLY A 105 42.45 9.74 -20.14
CA GLY A 105 41.18 10.17 -20.68
C GLY A 105 41.29 10.38 -22.19
N VAL A 106 40.43 9.73 -22.98
CA VAL A 106 40.39 9.88 -24.44
C VAL A 106 39.02 10.35 -24.90
N ILE A 107 38.98 11.12 -26.00
CA ILE A 107 37.74 11.42 -26.72
C ILE A 107 37.81 10.68 -28.04
N VAL A 108 36.83 9.80 -28.27
CA VAL A 108 36.73 9.00 -29.49
C VAL A 108 35.52 9.43 -30.31
N GLN A 109 35.63 9.35 -31.64
CA GLN A 109 34.51 9.49 -32.56
C GLN A 109 34.27 8.16 -33.26
N GLY A 110 33.08 7.59 -33.12
CA GLY A 110 32.68 6.41 -33.88
C GLY A 110 32.56 6.75 -35.37
N LEU A 111 33.13 5.92 -36.23
CA LEU A 111 33.08 6.06 -37.68
C LEU A 111 32.04 5.11 -38.27
N GLU A 112 32.29 3.81 -38.12
CA GLU A 112 31.53 2.77 -38.81
C GLU A 112 31.49 1.48 -37.99
N ARG A 113 30.46 0.66 -38.23
CA ARG A 113 30.39 -0.65 -37.59
C ARG A 113 31.43 -1.59 -38.21
N ILE A 114 32.02 -2.41 -37.36
CA ILE A 114 33.02 -3.40 -37.76
C ILE A 114 32.75 -4.75 -37.13
N ARG A 115 33.17 -5.80 -37.82
CA ARG A 115 33.21 -7.17 -37.31
C ARG A 115 34.66 -7.65 -37.27
N PRO A 116 35.23 -7.91 -36.09
CA PRO A 116 36.52 -8.61 -35.99
C PRO A 116 36.38 -10.02 -36.57
N THR A 117 37.16 -10.35 -37.60
CA THR A 117 37.11 -11.65 -38.28
C THR A 117 38.21 -12.60 -37.82
N GLU A 118 39.41 -12.07 -37.56
CA GLU A 118 40.58 -12.85 -37.17
C GLU A 118 41.47 -12.04 -36.21
N PHE A 119 41.75 -12.57 -35.02
CA PHE A 119 42.68 -11.94 -34.07
C PHE A 119 44.11 -12.37 -34.37
N ILE A 120 44.92 -11.44 -34.87
CA ILE A 120 46.30 -11.67 -35.32
C ILE A 120 47.34 -11.41 -34.20
N GLN A 121 46.91 -10.77 -33.11
CA GLN A 121 47.75 -10.47 -31.95
C GLN A 121 46.90 -10.42 -30.68
N THR A 122 47.43 -10.93 -29.58
CA THR A 122 46.80 -10.86 -28.24
C THR A 122 47.63 -10.09 -27.20
N GLU A 123 48.95 -10.03 -27.36
CA GLU A 123 49.86 -9.26 -26.51
C GLU A 123 50.67 -8.26 -27.33
N PRO A 124 50.94 -7.05 -26.80
CA PRO A 124 50.55 -6.51 -25.50
C PRO A 124 49.07 -6.07 -25.40
N TYR A 125 48.36 -6.07 -26.53
CA TYR A 125 46.92 -5.81 -26.65
C TYR A 125 46.38 -6.55 -27.88
N LEU A 126 45.05 -6.62 -27.98
CA LEU A 126 44.35 -7.29 -29.07
C LEU A 126 44.51 -6.50 -30.39
N LYS A 127 44.83 -7.20 -31.48
CA LYS A 127 44.79 -6.67 -32.84
C LYS A 127 44.04 -7.67 -33.72
N ALA A 128 43.09 -7.18 -34.50
CA ALA A 128 42.27 -8.03 -35.36
C ALA A 128 42.20 -7.51 -36.78
N ARG A 129 42.01 -8.43 -37.73
CA ARG A 129 41.44 -8.11 -39.03
C ARG A 129 39.97 -7.81 -38.85
N ILE A 130 39.52 -6.78 -39.55
CA ILE A 130 38.15 -6.27 -39.43
C ILE A 130 37.47 -6.27 -40.79
N GLU A 131 36.17 -6.53 -40.76
CA GLU A 131 35.27 -6.31 -41.87
C GLU A 131 34.41 -5.08 -41.52
N ILE A 132 34.35 -4.11 -42.42
CA ILE A 132 33.44 -2.96 -42.27
C ILE A 132 32.05 -3.42 -42.68
N ILE A 133 31.07 -3.22 -41.81
CA ILE A 133 29.70 -3.69 -41.99
C ILE A 133 28.74 -2.51 -41.86
N PRO A 134 28.64 -1.61 -42.87
CA PRO A 134 27.76 -0.44 -42.80
C PRO A 134 26.32 -0.88 -42.54
N ASP A 135 25.52 0.02 -41.97
CA ASP A 135 24.09 -0.25 -41.74
C ASP A 135 23.35 -0.37 -43.07
N ASP A 136 22.39 -1.29 -43.15
CA ASP A 136 21.44 -1.34 -44.27
C ASP A 136 20.41 -0.22 -44.11
N GLU A 137 20.61 0.86 -44.85
CA GLU A 137 19.71 2.02 -44.87
C GLU A 137 18.36 1.69 -45.53
N GLY A 138 18.31 0.67 -46.39
CA GLY A 138 17.12 0.29 -47.14
C GLY A 138 16.60 1.38 -48.07
N GLU A 139 15.34 1.22 -48.53
CA GLU A 139 14.65 2.26 -49.29
C GLU A 139 13.94 3.25 -48.35
N GLU A 140 13.98 4.53 -48.70
CA GLU A 140 13.14 5.53 -48.08
C GLU A 140 11.66 5.12 -48.16
N SER A 141 11.02 4.99 -47.00
CA SER A 141 9.62 4.59 -46.91
C SER A 141 8.88 5.47 -45.91
N LEU A 142 7.57 5.66 -46.14
CA LEU A 142 6.67 6.34 -45.21
C LEU A 142 6.76 5.78 -43.79
N GLU A 143 7.08 4.49 -43.66
CA GLU A 143 7.24 3.85 -42.36
C GLU A 143 8.51 4.29 -41.64
N VAL A 144 9.65 4.40 -42.33
CA VAL A 144 10.91 4.89 -41.74
C VAL A 144 10.77 6.34 -41.30
N GLU A 145 10.09 7.16 -42.11
CA GLU A 145 9.80 8.55 -41.76
C GLU A 145 8.90 8.65 -40.51
N ALA A 146 7.83 7.84 -40.45
CA ALA A 146 6.94 7.81 -39.29
C ALA A 146 7.67 7.34 -38.02
N LEU A 147 8.51 6.30 -38.12
CA LEU A 147 9.32 5.82 -37.01
C LEU A 147 10.30 6.88 -36.50
N SER A 148 10.95 7.61 -37.42
CA SER A 148 11.90 8.69 -37.10
C SER A 148 11.21 9.84 -36.37
N ARG A 149 10.06 10.31 -36.88
CA ARG A 149 9.25 11.34 -36.21
C ARG A 149 8.83 10.92 -34.81
N ASN A 150 8.39 9.67 -34.65
CA ASN A 150 8.02 9.13 -33.35
C ASN A 150 9.23 9.06 -32.40
N THR A 151 10.41 8.67 -32.88
CA THR A 151 11.65 8.68 -32.08
C THR A 151 11.99 10.08 -31.57
N ILE A 152 11.86 11.10 -32.44
CA ILE A 152 12.08 12.51 -32.05
C ILE A 152 11.08 12.94 -30.97
N GLU A 153 9.79 12.63 -31.13
CA GLU A 153 8.75 12.98 -30.16
C GLU A 153 8.97 12.30 -28.80
N LEU A 154 9.28 11.00 -28.80
CA LEU A 154 9.59 10.27 -27.58
C LEU A 154 10.85 10.85 -26.90
N PHE A 155 11.90 11.15 -27.67
CA PHE A 155 13.11 11.75 -27.11
C PHE A 155 12.86 13.15 -26.52
N GLN A 156 12.04 13.98 -27.17
CA GLN A 156 11.63 15.30 -26.65
C GLN A 156 10.93 15.19 -25.30
N ARG A 157 9.97 14.27 -25.18
CA ARG A 157 9.29 13.99 -23.91
C ARG A 157 10.28 13.51 -22.85
N LEU A 158 11.22 12.65 -23.23
CA LEU A 158 12.20 12.09 -22.29
C LEU A 158 13.11 13.21 -21.75
N VAL A 159 13.64 14.09 -22.60
CA VAL A 159 14.45 15.25 -22.18
C VAL A 159 13.67 16.17 -21.24
N SER A 160 12.35 16.33 -21.42
CA SER A 160 11.53 17.15 -20.52
C SER A 160 11.34 16.56 -19.12
N LEU A 161 11.51 15.24 -18.96
CA LEU A 161 11.33 14.52 -17.71
C LEU A 161 12.64 14.28 -16.95
N VAL A 162 13.79 14.31 -17.61
CA VAL A 162 15.08 13.97 -16.99
C VAL A 162 16.03 15.17 -16.93
N SER A 163 16.65 15.37 -15.77
CA SER A 163 17.53 16.53 -15.52
C SER A 163 18.96 16.36 -16.02
N TYR A 164 19.38 15.15 -16.41
CA TYR A 164 20.74 14.87 -16.88
C TYR A 164 20.92 15.15 -18.39
N LEU A 165 19.83 15.34 -19.14
CA LEU A 165 19.88 15.65 -20.56
C LEU A 165 19.72 17.16 -20.78
N PRO A 166 20.69 17.83 -21.41
CA PRO A 166 20.56 19.22 -21.82
C PRO A 166 19.48 19.37 -22.89
N SER A 167 18.69 20.45 -22.82
CA SER A 167 17.66 20.77 -23.82
C SER A 167 18.24 20.98 -25.23
N GLU A 168 19.51 21.34 -25.32
CA GLU A 168 20.24 21.54 -26.58
C GLU A 168 20.32 20.24 -27.41
N LEU A 169 20.31 19.07 -26.77
CA LEU A 169 20.31 17.78 -27.48
C LEU A 169 19.05 17.57 -28.31
N THR A 170 17.92 18.13 -27.88
CA THR A 170 16.67 18.09 -28.65
C THR A 170 16.82 18.80 -29.99
N VAL A 171 17.54 19.93 -30.01
CA VAL A 171 17.79 20.69 -31.24
C VAL A 171 18.71 19.91 -32.18
N ALA A 172 19.72 19.23 -31.64
CA ALA A 172 20.59 18.36 -32.44
C ALA A 172 19.79 17.21 -33.09
N VAL A 173 18.93 16.54 -32.30
CA VAL A 173 18.07 15.45 -32.77
C VAL A 173 17.06 15.90 -33.83
N LEU A 174 16.50 17.10 -33.71
CA LEU A 174 15.59 17.67 -34.71
C LEU A 174 16.25 17.97 -36.06
N ASN A 175 17.56 18.22 -36.07
CA ASN A 175 18.33 18.51 -37.29
C ASN A 175 19.07 17.28 -37.82
N ALA A 176 18.76 16.07 -37.35
CA ALA A 176 19.31 14.85 -37.92
C ALA A 176 18.66 14.59 -39.28
N ASP A 177 19.44 14.74 -40.36
CA ASP A 177 18.95 14.57 -41.73
C ASP A 177 18.74 13.08 -42.08
N GLU A 178 19.55 12.19 -41.50
CA GLU A 178 19.54 10.76 -41.80
C GLU A 178 18.97 9.91 -40.64
N PRO A 179 18.07 8.94 -40.91
CA PRO A 179 17.51 8.07 -39.88
C PRO A 179 18.56 7.28 -39.09
N ARG A 180 19.66 6.92 -39.76
CA ARG A 180 20.81 6.25 -39.16
C ARG A 180 21.48 7.12 -38.08
N GLN A 181 21.73 8.38 -38.42
CA GLN A 181 22.31 9.35 -37.50
C GLN A 181 21.39 9.61 -36.30
N LEU A 182 20.08 9.72 -36.55
CA LEU A 182 19.07 9.88 -35.51
C LEU A 182 19.12 8.73 -34.49
N VAL A 183 19.13 7.48 -34.95
CA VAL A 183 19.20 6.30 -34.08
C VAL A 183 20.40 6.37 -33.16
N TYR A 184 21.59 6.60 -33.71
CA TYR A 184 22.83 6.57 -32.92
C TYR A 184 22.97 7.76 -31.98
N MET A 185 22.55 8.94 -32.40
CA MET A 185 22.57 10.12 -31.54
C MET A 185 21.64 9.90 -30.34
N VAL A 186 20.41 9.43 -30.55
CA VAL A 186 19.47 9.17 -29.47
C VAL A 186 19.94 8.02 -28.57
N ALA A 187 20.42 6.92 -29.16
CA ALA A 187 20.92 5.78 -28.40
C ALA A 187 22.16 6.11 -27.56
N SER A 188 23.00 7.04 -28.02
CA SER A 188 24.17 7.53 -27.25
C SER A 188 23.81 8.50 -26.12
N ALA A 189 22.68 9.21 -26.25
CA ALA A 189 22.21 10.15 -25.24
C ALA A 189 21.44 9.45 -24.11
N VAL A 190 20.65 8.43 -24.45
CA VAL A 190 19.81 7.71 -23.48
C VAL A 190 20.62 6.64 -22.76
N ARG A 191 20.34 6.43 -21.47
CA ARG A 191 20.96 5.37 -20.68
C ARG A 191 20.33 4.03 -21.06
N LEU A 192 21.09 3.23 -21.81
CA LEU A 192 20.71 1.89 -22.21
C LEU A 192 21.52 0.85 -21.45
N ASP A 193 20.87 -0.26 -21.10
CA ASP A 193 21.52 -1.47 -20.62
C ASP A 193 22.53 -1.93 -21.68
N THR A 194 23.74 -2.37 -21.29
CA THR A 194 24.79 -2.74 -22.24
C THR A 194 24.33 -3.80 -23.25
N GLU A 195 23.49 -4.75 -22.83
CA GLU A 195 22.91 -5.78 -23.69
C GLU A 195 21.97 -5.18 -24.76
N ALA A 196 21.05 -4.31 -24.36
CA ALA A 196 20.14 -3.62 -25.28
C ALA A 196 20.89 -2.66 -26.22
N ALA A 197 21.90 -1.98 -25.70
CA ALA A 197 22.76 -1.10 -26.49
C ALA A 197 23.53 -1.87 -27.56
N GLN A 198 24.06 -3.05 -27.20
CA GLN A 198 24.80 -3.92 -28.09
C GLN A 198 23.88 -4.57 -29.14
N GLU A 199 22.69 -5.03 -28.74
CA GLU A 199 21.66 -5.53 -29.66
C GLU A 199 21.31 -4.47 -30.72
N LEU A 200 21.15 -3.20 -30.32
CA LEU A 200 20.89 -2.09 -31.22
C LEU A 200 22.05 -1.84 -32.21
N LEU A 201 23.30 -2.02 -31.78
CA LEU A 201 24.47 -1.94 -32.66
C LEU A 201 24.46 -3.07 -33.69
N GLU A 202 24.11 -4.28 -33.28
CA GLU A 202 24.15 -5.52 -34.09
C GLU A 202 23.03 -5.66 -35.13
N ILE A 203 21.86 -5.04 -34.90
CA ILE A 203 20.77 -5.02 -35.90
C ILE A 203 21.29 -4.46 -37.22
N ASP A 204 21.00 -5.09 -38.36
CA ASP A 204 21.50 -4.60 -39.65
C ASP A 204 20.66 -3.45 -40.22
N PRO A 205 19.33 -3.61 -40.39
CA PRO A 205 18.51 -2.61 -41.06
C PRO A 205 18.18 -1.43 -40.14
N VAL A 206 18.41 -0.20 -40.61
CA VAL A 206 18.14 1.03 -39.84
C VAL A 206 16.68 1.11 -39.39
N LYS A 207 15.75 0.63 -40.23
CA LYS A 207 14.32 0.52 -39.89
C LYS A 207 14.06 -0.30 -38.63
N GLU A 208 14.71 -1.46 -38.50
CA GLU A 208 14.55 -2.31 -37.31
C GLU A 208 15.22 -1.69 -36.09
N LYS A 209 16.32 -0.93 -36.27
CA LYS A 209 16.93 -0.14 -35.19
C LYS A 209 15.96 0.91 -34.66
N LEU A 210 15.32 1.65 -35.54
CA LEU A 210 14.30 2.65 -35.16
C LEU A 210 13.14 2.02 -34.40
N ARG A 211 12.63 0.86 -34.85
CA ARG A 211 11.58 0.13 -34.14
C ARG A 211 12.04 -0.28 -32.75
N LYS A 212 13.22 -0.89 -32.63
CA LYS A 212 13.78 -1.30 -31.34
C LYS A 212 13.97 -0.10 -30.40
N LEU A 213 14.53 0.99 -30.91
CA LEU A 213 14.75 2.21 -30.16
C LEU A 213 13.43 2.82 -29.68
N ASN A 214 12.41 2.91 -30.53
CA ASN A 214 11.08 3.38 -30.14
C ASN A 214 10.47 2.55 -28.99
N VAL A 215 10.61 1.22 -29.04
CA VAL A 215 10.14 0.33 -27.96
C VAL A 215 10.87 0.66 -26.65
N ILE A 216 12.19 0.83 -26.72
CA ILE A 216 13.00 1.15 -25.53
C ILE A 216 12.60 2.51 -24.94
N LEU A 217 12.53 3.55 -25.77
CA LEU A 217 12.16 4.91 -25.35
C LEU A 217 10.74 4.96 -24.76
N THR A 218 9.80 4.23 -25.36
CA THR A 218 8.41 4.16 -24.86
C THR A 218 8.37 3.58 -23.46
N ARG A 219 9.07 2.46 -23.24
CA ARG A 219 9.13 1.81 -21.92
C ARG A 219 9.80 2.72 -20.87
N GLU A 220 10.88 3.39 -21.25
CA GLU A 220 11.58 4.30 -20.35
C GLU A 220 10.70 5.49 -19.94
N LEU A 221 9.98 6.08 -20.90
CA LEU A 221 9.01 7.13 -20.64
C LEU A 221 7.90 6.69 -19.69
N GLU A 222 7.31 5.51 -19.89
CA GLU A 222 6.27 4.98 -18.99
C GLU A 222 6.75 4.86 -17.54
N VAL A 223 7.98 4.40 -17.35
CA VAL A 223 8.59 4.28 -16.02
C VAL A 223 8.80 5.66 -15.39
N LEU A 224 9.32 6.63 -16.15
CA LEU A 224 9.56 7.99 -15.68
C LEU A 224 8.24 8.71 -15.32
N GLU A 225 7.21 8.59 -16.17
CA GLU A 225 5.90 9.20 -15.95
C GLU A 225 5.20 8.60 -14.72
N LEU A 226 5.28 7.29 -14.54
CA LEU A 226 4.76 6.64 -13.33
C LEU A 226 5.51 7.11 -12.07
N GLY A 227 6.83 7.21 -12.14
CA GLY A 227 7.66 7.73 -11.04
C GLY A 227 7.29 9.17 -10.66
N GLN A 228 7.08 10.04 -11.66
CA GLN A 228 6.65 11.42 -11.44
C GLN A 228 5.25 11.48 -10.81
N LYS A 229 4.31 10.66 -11.30
CA LYS A 229 2.96 10.58 -10.73
C LYS A 229 2.98 10.15 -9.26
N ILE A 230 3.76 9.13 -8.91
CA ILE A 230 3.92 8.67 -7.51
C ILE A 230 4.49 9.80 -6.65
N LYS A 231 5.48 10.54 -7.16
CA LYS A 231 6.08 11.68 -6.45
C LYS A 231 5.06 12.80 -6.21
N ASP A 232 4.26 13.13 -7.23
CA ASP A 232 3.23 14.16 -7.13
C ASP A 232 2.11 13.77 -6.16
N GLU A 233 1.68 12.51 -6.16
CA GLU A 233 0.72 11.97 -5.19
C GLU A 233 1.26 12.03 -3.77
N ALA A 234 2.50 11.58 -3.54
CA ALA A 234 3.15 11.64 -2.23
C ALA A 234 3.30 13.08 -1.72
N GLN A 235 3.65 14.03 -2.61
CA GLN A 235 3.76 15.44 -2.25
C GLN A 235 2.39 16.05 -1.91
N SER A 236 1.35 15.75 -2.69
CA SER A 236 -0.03 16.20 -2.45
C SER A 236 -0.55 15.71 -1.09
N ASP A 237 -0.29 14.46 -0.74
CA ASP A 237 -0.72 13.90 0.54
C ASP A 237 0.07 14.50 1.72
N MET A 238 1.35 14.81 1.52
CA MET A 238 2.15 15.54 2.51
C MET A 238 1.65 16.97 2.72
N GLU A 239 1.31 17.69 1.64
CA GLU A 239 0.76 19.05 1.70
C GLU A 239 -0.63 19.09 2.38
N LYS A 240 -1.50 18.11 2.09
CA LYS A 240 -2.79 17.95 2.79
C LYS A 240 -2.58 17.73 4.28
N THR A 241 -1.65 16.85 4.65
CA THR A 241 -1.35 16.53 6.05
C THR A 241 -0.81 17.75 6.80
N GLN A 242 0.11 18.51 6.18
CA GLN A 242 0.62 19.76 6.77
C GLN A 242 -0.47 20.83 6.91
N LYS A 243 -1.32 20.98 5.89
CA LYS A 243 -2.45 21.92 5.93
C LYS A 243 -3.45 21.54 7.01
N GLU A 244 -3.79 20.25 7.14
CA GLU A 244 -4.68 19.76 8.18
C GLU A 244 -4.10 19.98 9.58
N TYR A 245 -2.81 19.68 9.77
CA TYR A 245 -2.11 19.97 11.03
C TYR A 245 -2.19 21.46 11.41
N TYR A 246 -1.90 22.34 10.44
CA TYR A 246 -1.95 23.79 10.65
C TYR A 246 -3.38 24.27 10.98
N LEU A 247 -4.39 23.81 10.24
CA LEU A 247 -5.79 24.13 10.50
C LEU A 247 -6.26 23.65 11.88
N ARG A 248 -5.80 22.46 12.34
CA ARG A 248 -6.09 21.97 13.68
C ARG A 248 -5.44 22.84 14.77
N GLN A 249 -4.22 23.32 14.55
CA GLN A 249 -3.57 24.25 15.48
C GLN A 249 -4.29 25.60 15.52
N GLN A 250 -4.73 26.11 14.36
CA GLN A 250 -5.54 27.34 14.30
C GLN A 250 -6.90 27.16 15.00
N LEU A 251 -7.59 26.05 14.78
CA LEU A 251 -8.85 25.75 15.48
C LEU A 251 -8.65 25.70 16.99
N LYS A 252 -7.58 25.05 17.48
CA LYS A 252 -7.24 25.05 18.91
C LYS A 252 -6.98 26.46 19.46
N ALA A 253 -6.29 27.30 18.70
CA ALA A 253 -6.03 28.68 19.08
C ALA A 253 -7.33 29.52 19.12
N ILE A 254 -8.20 29.35 18.12
CA ILE A 254 -9.50 30.02 18.03
C ILE A 254 -10.43 29.58 19.18
N GLN A 255 -10.52 28.28 19.47
CA GLN A 255 -11.33 27.74 20.58
C GLN A 255 -10.89 28.30 21.94
N ARG A 256 -9.57 28.47 22.12
CA ARG A 256 -8.98 29.08 23.32
C ARG A 256 -9.28 30.57 23.44
N GLU A 257 -9.35 31.31 22.33
CA GLU A 257 -9.75 32.72 22.30
C GLU A 257 -11.27 32.93 22.46
N LEU A 258 -12.09 31.97 21.99
CA LEU A 258 -13.55 32.05 22.05
C LEU A 258 -14.17 31.63 23.39
N GLY A 259 -13.40 31.03 24.31
CA GLY A 259 -13.91 30.59 25.62
C GLY A 259 -14.81 29.35 25.56
N GLU A 260 -14.85 28.63 24.44
CA GLU A 260 -15.64 27.39 24.25
C GLU A 260 -15.07 26.19 25.05
N GLU A 261 -13.83 26.29 25.58
CA GLU A 261 -13.25 25.28 26.46
C GLU A 261 -14.12 25.01 27.69
N ASP A 262 -14.78 26.02 28.27
CA ASP A 262 -15.48 25.87 29.55
C ASP A 262 -16.75 25.00 29.45
N GLU A 263 -17.53 25.09 28.38
CA GLU A 263 -18.76 24.28 28.23
C GLU A 263 -18.46 22.84 27.78
N GLN A 264 -17.56 22.66 26.81
CA GLN A 264 -17.20 21.32 26.35
C GLN A 264 -16.41 20.55 27.41
N ALA A 265 -15.48 21.21 28.12
CA ALA A 265 -14.76 20.55 29.20
C ALA A 265 -15.70 20.14 30.34
N LYS A 266 -16.74 20.94 30.62
CA LYS A 266 -17.74 20.60 31.64
C LYS A 266 -18.52 19.35 31.26
N ASP A 267 -19.05 19.25 30.04
CA ASP A 267 -19.81 18.08 29.57
C ASP A 267 -18.94 16.79 29.56
N ILE A 268 -17.68 16.90 29.13
CA ILE A 268 -16.73 15.77 29.17
C ILE A 268 -16.42 15.33 30.61
N ASN A 269 -16.25 16.27 31.53
CA ASN A 269 -16.01 15.95 32.95
C ASN A 269 -17.24 15.31 33.61
N GLU A 270 -18.45 15.74 33.26
CA GLU A 270 -19.70 15.11 33.73
C GLU A 270 -19.82 13.66 33.23
N LEU A 271 -19.53 13.41 31.95
CA LEU A 271 -19.49 12.04 31.41
C LEU A 271 -18.46 11.17 32.12
N ARG A 272 -17.24 11.69 32.35
CA ARG A 272 -16.19 10.96 33.06
C ARG A 272 -16.65 10.52 34.44
N ALA A 273 -17.28 11.43 35.20
CA ALA A 273 -17.80 11.11 36.53
C ALA A 273 -18.89 10.03 36.48
N LYS A 274 -19.78 10.06 35.48
CA LYS A 274 -20.83 9.05 35.29
C LYS A 274 -20.28 7.68 34.90
N ILE A 275 -19.25 7.62 34.05
CA ILE A 275 -18.59 6.35 33.67
C ILE A 275 -17.97 5.68 34.89
N GLU A 276 -17.29 6.45 35.73
CA GLU A 276 -16.71 5.95 36.99
C GLU A 276 -17.79 5.47 37.97
N ALA A 277 -18.94 6.14 38.02
CA ALA A 277 -20.04 5.79 38.93
C ALA A 277 -20.89 4.59 38.45
N ALA A 278 -20.89 4.25 37.16
CA ALA A 278 -21.79 3.25 36.56
C ALA A 278 -21.48 1.79 36.97
N GLY A 279 -20.29 1.52 37.53
CA GLY A 279 -19.90 0.16 37.96
C GLY A 279 -19.64 -0.81 36.79
N MET A 280 -19.20 -0.29 35.64
CA MET A 280 -18.90 -1.08 34.44
C MET A 280 -17.86 -2.18 34.70
N SER A 281 -17.90 -3.25 33.92
CA SER A 281 -16.78 -4.21 33.87
C SER A 281 -15.50 -3.55 33.35
N GLU A 282 -14.34 -4.14 33.63
CA GLU A 282 -13.05 -3.59 33.16
C GLU A 282 -13.00 -3.42 31.64
N GLU A 283 -13.57 -4.37 30.90
CA GLU A 283 -13.66 -4.31 29.43
C GLU A 283 -14.53 -3.14 28.97
N ALA A 284 -15.75 -3.04 29.51
CA ALA A 284 -16.69 -1.97 29.16
C ALA A 284 -16.15 -0.59 29.55
N LYS A 285 -15.52 -0.48 30.74
CA LYS A 285 -14.92 0.77 31.23
C LYS A 285 -13.77 1.24 30.34
N LYS A 286 -12.89 0.32 29.92
CA LYS A 286 -11.78 0.63 29.01
C LYS A 286 -12.27 1.18 27.67
N GLU A 287 -13.28 0.55 27.09
CA GLU A 287 -13.85 1.02 25.82
C GLU A 287 -14.60 2.34 25.98
N ALA A 288 -15.35 2.53 27.08
CA ALA A 288 -16.00 3.80 27.40
C ALA A 288 -14.99 4.95 27.56
N GLN A 289 -13.87 4.72 28.23
CA GLN A 289 -12.82 5.73 28.38
C GLN A 289 -12.17 6.09 27.05
N ARG A 290 -11.89 5.09 26.21
CA ARG A 290 -11.33 5.31 24.86
C ARG A 290 -12.25 6.17 23.99
N GLU A 291 -13.55 5.90 24.02
CA GLU A 291 -14.53 6.68 23.26
C GLU A 291 -14.74 8.08 23.85
N LEU A 292 -14.66 8.24 25.19
CA LEU A 292 -14.68 9.54 25.84
C LEU A 292 -13.47 10.40 25.46
N ASP A 293 -12.28 9.83 25.41
CA ASP A 293 -11.06 10.53 24.99
C ASP A 293 -11.19 11.00 23.53
N ARG A 294 -11.74 10.14 22.65
CA ARG A 294 -12.04 10.51 21.26
C ARG A 294 -13.04 11.66 21.19
N LEU A 295 -14.14 11.60 21.96
CA LEU A 295 -15.15 12.65 22.04
C LEU A 295 -14.57 13.98 22.51
N SER A 296 -13.64 13.97 23.49
CA SER A 296 -13.03 15.18 24.06
C SER A 296 -12.20 15.99 23.06
N SER A 297 -11.65 15.31 22.04
CA SER A 297 -10.83 15.94 20.99
C SER A 297 -11.63 16.36 19.75
N MET A 298 -12.91 16.00 19.70
CA MET A 298 -13.76 16.16 18.52
C MET A 298 -14.59 17.45 18.61
N PRO A 299 -14.73 18.23 17.52
CA PRO A 299 -15.66 19.35 17.49
C PRO A 299 -17.12 18.87 17.66
N GLN A 300 -17.93 19.59 18.44
CA GLN A 300 -19.34 19.24 18.68
C GLN A 300 -20.19 19.16 17.40
N ALA A 301 -19.81 19.91 16.35
CA ALA A 301 -20.50 19.91 15.06
C ALA A 301 -20.22 18.66 14.19
N ALA A 302 -19.29 17.79 14.59
CA ALA A 302 -18.96 16.58 13.83
C ALA A 302 -20.11 15.57 13.87
N ALA A 303 -20.42 14.94 12.72
CA ALA A 303 -21.48 13.94 12.62
C ALA A 303 -21.27 12.72 13.55
N GLU A 304 -20.01 12.40 13.88
CA GLU A 304 -19.67 11.30 14.79
C GLU A 304 -19.87 11.65 16.27
N TYR A 305 -19.95 12.94 16.63
CA TYR A 305 -20.04 13.39 18.02
C TYR A 305 -21.32 12.86 18.69
N SER A 306 -22.46 13.00 18.01
CA SER A 306 -23.76 12.54 18.53
C SER A 306 -23.83 11.01 18.66
N VAL A 307 -23.16 10.29 17.76
CA VAL A 307 -23.10 8.82 17.76
C VAL A 307 -22.30 8.32 18.97
N ILE A 308 -21.10 8.87 19.18
CA ILE A 308 -20.25 8.51 20.32
C ILE A 308 -20.93 8.91 21.64
N ARG A 309 -21.55 10.09 21.70
CA ARG A 309 -22.31 10.52 22.88
C ARG A 309 -23.43 9.56 23.22
N THR A 310 -24.27 9.22 22.24
CA THR A 310 -25.38 8.27 22.44
C THR A 310 -24.86 6.91 22.92
N TYR A 311 -23.75 6.44 22.36
CA TYR A 311 -23.13 5.18 22.77
C TYR A 311 -22.67 5.20 24.24
N LEU A 312 -21.99 6.28 24.66
CA LEU A 312 -21.57 6.47 26.05
C LEU A 312 -22.77 6.55 27.01
N ASP A 313 -23.83 7.27 26.63
CA ASP A 313 -25.07 7.36 27.42
C ASP A 313 -25.71 5.97 27.59
N TRP A 314 -25.71 5.12 26.56
CA TRP A 314 -26.17 3.73 26.68
C TRP A 314 -25.33 2.91 27.67
N LEU A 315 -24.00 3.01 27.61
CA LEU A 315 -23.13 2.29 28.54
C LEU A 315 -23.35 2.76 29.98
N ILE A 316 -23.48 4.07 30.20
CA ILE A 316 -23.67 4.66 31.53
C ILE A 316 -25.01 4.24 32.15
N GLU A 317 -26.08 4.21 31.36
CA GLU A 317 -27.44 3.94 31.87
C GLU A 317 -27.74 2.44 32.07
N LEU A 318 -26.82 1.55 31.70
CA LEU A 318 -26.99 0.12 31.95
C LEU A 318 -26.74 -0.24 33.43
N PRO A 319 -27.55 -1.14 34.01
CA PRO A 319 -27.49 -1.50 35.44
C PRO A 319 -26.37 -2.52 35.76
N TRP A 320 -25.11 -2.20 35.46
CA TRP A 320 -23.97 -3.14 35.57
C TRP A 320 -23.82 -3.84 36.92
N GLN A 321 -23.99 -3.11 38.03
CA GLN A 321 -23.90 -3.65 39.40
C GLN A 321 -25.20 -3.50 40.20
N VAL A 322 -26.28 -3.07 39.56
CA VAL A 322 -27.58 -2.90 40.22
C VAL A 322 -28.39 -4.18 40.06
N SER A 323 -28.74 -4.83 41.17
CA SER A 323 -29.59 -6.02 41.18
C SER A 323 -30.72 -5.86 42.20
N THR A 324 -31.90 -6.40 41.89
CA THR A 324 -32.97 -6.55 42.88
C THR A 324 -32.62 -7.62 43.90
N GLU A 325 -33.08 -7.48 45.14
CA GLU A 325 -32.93 -8.50 46.17
C GLU A 325 -33.85 -9.70 45.85
N ASP A 326 -33.27 -10.89 45.75
CA ASP A 326 -34.00 -12.11 45.43
C ASP A 326 -34.81 -12.60 46.65
N ASN A 327 -36.08 -12.92 46.42
CA ASN A 327 -36.93 -13.62 47.39
C ASN A 327 -37.15 -15.07 46.97
N LEU A 328 -36.52 -16.01 47.68
CA LEU A 328 -36.59 -17.45 47.42
C LEU A 328 -37.38 -18.20 48.49
N ASP A 329 -38.36 -17.53 49.10
CA ASP A 329 -39.33 -18.19 49.99
C ASP A 329 -40.40 -18.92 49.16
N ILE A 330 -40.31 -20.25 49.16
CA ILE A 330 -41.21 -21.13 48.42
C ILE A 330 -42.65 -21.07 48.97
N ASN A 331 -42.83 -20.80 50.27
CA ASN A 331 -44.17 -20.68 50.85
C ASN A 331 -44.85 -19.40 50.35
N ARG A 332 -44.11 -18.28 50.37
CA ARG A 332 -44.58 -17.02 49.79
C ARG A 332 -44.83 -17.13 48.30
N ALA A 333 -43.97 -17.83 47.56
CA ALA A 333 -44.18 -18.07 46.13
C ALA A 333 -45.48 -18.85 45.87
N ARG A 334 -45.80 -19.84 46.71
CA ARG A 334 -47.07 -20.59 46.65
C ARG A 334 -48.26 -19.66 46.89
N GLU A 335 -48.23 -18.85 47.94
CA GLU A 335 -49.29 -17.89 48.24
C GLU A 335 -49.56 -16.93 47.06
N ILE A 336 -48.50 -16.38 46.45
CA ILE A 336 -48.62 -15.46 45.30
C ILE A 336 -49.20 -16.18 44.07
N LEU A 337 -48.75 -17.41 43.80
CA LEU A 337 -49.28 -18.20 42.68
C LEU A 337 -50.75 -18.56 42.87
N ASP A 338 -51.17 -18.88 44.11
CA ASP A 338 -52.55 -19.18 44.45
C ASP A 338 -53.46 -17.93 44.46
N GLU A 339 -52.92 -16.76 44.83
CA GLU A 339 -53.61 -15.48 44.74
C GLU A 339 -53.84 -15.05 43.27
N ASP A 340 -52.81 -15.13 42.44
CA ASP A 340 -52.84 -14.61 41.08
C ASP A 340 -53.55 -15.56 40.09
N HIS A 341 -53.63 -16.86 40.39
CA HIS A 341 -54.18 -17.87 39.48
C HIS A 341 -55.08 -18.86 40.22
N TYR A 342 -56.33 -18.99 39.77
CA TYR A 342 -57.24 -20.04 40.25
C TYR A 342 -56.97 -21.35 39.50
N ASP A 343 -57.07 -22.50 40.18
CA ASP A 343 -56.74 -23.84 39.64
C ASP A 343 -55.24 -23.99 39.28
N LEU A 344 -54.88 -24.86 38.33
CA LEU A 344 -53.53 -25.10 37.82
C LEU A 344 -52.57 -25.75 38.83
N GLU A 345 -53.07 -26.63 39.70
CA GLU A 345 -52.29 -27.26 40.78
C GLU A 345 -50.97 -27.86 40.28
N GLU A 346 -51.02 -28.70 39.23
CA GLU A 346 -49.84 -29.35 38.67
C GLU A 346 -48.79 -28.34 38.14
N ILE A 347 -49.26 -27.25 37.52
CA ILE A 347 -48.38 -26.24 36.91
C ILE A 347 -47.73 -25.38 38.00
N LYS A 348 -48.50 -24.98 39.02
CA LYS A 348 -48.00 -24.25 40.18
C LYS A 348 -46.97 -25.10 40.93
N GLU A 349 -47.24 -26.38 41.14
CA GLU A 349 -46.29 -27.30 41.77
C GLU A 349 -44.98 -27.37 40.99
N ARG A 350 -45.03 -27.45 39.65
CA ARG A 350 -43.83 -27.43 38.80
C ARG A 350 -43.04 -26.13 38.86
N ILE A 351 -43.72 -24.99 38.97
CA ILE A 351 -43.05 -23.69 39.18
C ILE A 351 -42.36 -23.67 40.55
N LEU A 352 -43.03 -24.15 41.60
CA LEU A 352 -42.47 -24.21 42.95
C LEU A 352 -41.26 -25.15 43.02
N GLU A 353 -41.30 -26.30 42.36
CA GLU A 353 -40.15 -27.20 42.24
C GLU A 353 -38.97 -26.53 41.55
N TYR A 354 -39.23 -25.81 40.44
CA TYR A 354 -38.19 -25.06 39.74
C TYR A 354 -37.53 -24.01 40.65
N LEU A 355 -38.33 -23.24 41.38
CA LEU A 355 -37.84 -22.26 42.35
C LEU A 355 -37.08 -22.93 43.50
N ALA A 356 -37.52 -24.09 43.98
CA ALA A 356 -36.86 -24.85 45.04
C ALA A 356 -35.49 -25.38 44.58
N VAL A 357 -35.40 -25.92 43.36
CA VAL A 357 -34.12 -26.36 42.77
C VAL A 357 -33.17 -25.16 42.63
N ARG A 358 -33.68 -24.00 42.20
CA ARG A 358 -32.88 -22.77 42.11
C ARG A 358 -32.37 -22.31 43.46
N LYS A 359 -33.20 -22.32 44.50
CA LYS A 359 -32.82 -22.01 45.88
C LYS A 359 -31.70 -22.93 46.38
N LEU A 360 -31.88 -24.24 46.23
CA LEU A 360 -30.89 -25.23 46.67
C LEU A 360 -29.54 -25.09 45.95
N ARG A 361 -29.54 -24.65 44.69
CA ARG A 361 -28.30 -24.40 43.95
C ARG A 361 -27.55 -23.19 44.50
N LEU A 362 -28.25 -22.07 44.69
CA LEU A 362 -27.65 -20.86 45.28
C LEU A 362 -27.11 -21.11 46.69
N GLU A 363 -27.79 -21.92 47.50
CA GLU A 363 -27.31 -22.33 48.83
C GLU A 363 -26.05 -23.22 48.76
N ARG A 364 -25.89 -24.04 47.72
CA ARG A 364 -24.71 -24.93 47.52
C ARG A 364 -23.51 -24.20 46.92
N GLU A 365 -23.73 -23.18 46.10
CA GLU A 365 -22.67 -22.39 45.46
C GLU A 365 -21.86 -21.55 46.47
N GLY A 366 -22.35 -21.38 47.70
CA GLY A 366 -21.62 -20.70 48.79
C GLY A 366 -20.42 -21.46 49.38
N ALA A 367 -20.10 -22.68 48.92
CA ALA A 367 -19.09 -23.55 49.55
C ALA A 367 -18.23 -24.40 48.57
N ASP A 368 -17.56 -23.78 47.59
CA ASP A 368 -16.65 -24.44 46.60
C ASP A 368 -17.32 -25.16 45.40
N GLY A 369 -18.48 -24.68 44.93
CA GLY A 369 -19.11 -25.15 43.68
C GLY A 369 -18.62 -24.39 42.43
N PRO A 370 -18.61 -25.02 41.23
CA PRO A 370 -18.26 -24.32 39.99
C PRO A 370 -19.25 -23.17 39.73
N LYS A 371 -18.70 -21.98 39.44
CA LYS A 371 -19.46 -20.81 39.00
C LYS A 371 -20.17 -21.14 37.69
N GLU A 372 -21.48 -20.92 37.66
CA GLU A 372 -22.33 -20.80 36.47
C GLU A 372 -22.31 -22.03 35.53
N SER A 373 -23.22 -22.96 35.77
CA SER A 373 -23.53 -24.02 34.79
C SER A 373 -24.99 -24.50 34.93
N LYS A 374 -25.81 -24.17 33.93
CA LYS A 374 -27.09 -24.83 33.54
C LYS A 374 -28.35 -24.52 34.36
N GLY A 375 -28.80 -23.27 34.36
CA GLY A 375 -30.19 -22.96 34.69
C GLY A 375 -31.12 -23.44 33.57
N ALA A 376 -32.08 -24.31 33.85
CA ALA A 376 -33.10 -24.68 32.86
C ALA A 376 -34.03 -23.47 32.62
N ILE A 377 -34.40 -23.22 31.36
CA ILE A 377 -35.38 -22.19 31.01
C ILE A 377 -36.78 -22.81 31.15
N LEU A 378 -37.68 -22.12 31.86
CA LEU A 378 -39.08 -22.54 31.94
C LEU A 378 -39.79 -22.24 30.61
N ASN A 379 -40.26 -23.27 29.93
CA ASN A 379 -41.05 -23.16 28.71
C ASN A 379 -42.51 -23.50 28.98
N PHE A 380 -43.40 -22.51 28.87
CA PHE A 380 -44.84 -22.70 29.02
C PHE A 380 -45.49 -22.94 27.65
N VAL A 381 -46.09 -24.12 27.44
CA VAL A 381 -46.74 -24.49 26.18
C VAL A 381 -48.24 -24.70 26.41
N GLY A 382 -49.07 -24.19 25.50
CA GLY A 382 -50.51 -24.44 25.49
C GLY A 382 -51.28 -23.49 24.57
N PRO A 383 -52.62 -23.58 24.49
CA PRO A 383 -53.43 -22.68 23.68
C PRO A 383 -53.35 -21.21 24.16
N PRO A 384 -53.69 -20.23 23.31
CA PRO A 384 -53.76 -18.83 23.73
C PRO A 384 -54.82 -18.63 24.82
N GLY A 385 -54.60 -17.65 25.70
CA GLY A 385 -55.56 -17.30 26.77
C GLY A 385 -55.46 -18.11 28.06
N THR A 386 -54.51 -19.06 28.18
CA THR A 386 -54.34 -19.89 29.40
C THR A 386 -53.50 -19.25 30.51
N GLY A 387 -53.29 -17.92 30.48
CA GLY A 387 -52.54 -17.22 31.55
C GLY A 387 -51.01 -17.41 31.57
N LYS A 388 -50.37 -17.80 30.45
CA LYS A 388 -48.90 -17.96 30.39
C LYS A 388 -48.13 -16.70 30.81
N THR A 389 -48.50 -15.55 30.22
CA THR A 389 -47.85 -14.28 30.52
C THR A 389 -48.10 -13.82 31.96
N SER A 390 -49.29 -14.10 32.50
CA SER A 390 -49.60 -13.78 33.90
C SER A 390 -48.82 -14.67 34.87
N LEU A 391 -48.60 -15.95 34.54
CA LEU A 391 -47.73 -16.84 35.35
C LEU A 391 -46.29 -16.31 35.42
N GLY A 392 -45.72 -15.86 34.30
CA GLY A 392 -44.40 -15.23 34.29
C GLY A 392 -44.30 -13.99 35.18
N ARG A 393 -45.36 -13.16 35.19
CA ARG A 393 -45.45 -12.00 36.08
C ARG A 393 -45.53 -12.40 37.56
N SER A 394 -46.31 -13.43 37.90
CA SER A 394 -46.40 -13.96 39.26
C SER A 394 -45.06 -14.53 39.73
N ILE A 395 -44.31 -15.20 38.85
CA ILE A 395 -42.94 -15.65 39.14
C ILE A 395 -42.02 -14.48 39.47
N ALA A 396 -42.06 -13.41 38.69
CA ALA A 396 -41.28 -12.20 38.96
C ALA A 396 -41.67 -11.54 40.28
N ARG A 397 -42.98 -11.42 40.56
CA ARG A 397 -43.55 -10.92 41.83
C ARG A 397 -43.11 -11.78 43.01
N ALA A 398 -43.12 -13.11 42.86
CA ALA A 398 -42.66 -14.04 43.90
C ALA A 398 -41.17 -13.90 44.18
N LEU A 399 -40.35 -13.72 43.13
CA LEU A 399 -38.90 -13.55 43.22
C LEU A 399 -38.47 -12.16 43.68
N GLY A 400 -39.37 -11.17 43.71
CA GLY A 400 -39.01 -9.77 43.98
C GLY A 400 -38.18 -9.13 42.85
N ARG A 401 -38.33 -9.62 41.62
CA ARG A 401 -37.56 -9.17 40.44
C ARG A 401 -38.43 -8.36 39.48
N GLU A 402 -37.79 -7.45 38.75
CA GLU A 402 -38.44 -6.71 37.68
C GLU A 402 -38.89 -7.65 36.55
N PHE A 403 -40.12 -7.46 36.06
CA PHE A 403 -40.70 -8.27 34.99
C PHE A 403 -40.58 -7.56 33.65
N ILE A 404 -39.86 -8.18 32.71
CA ILE A 404 -39.80 -7.72 31.33
C ILE A 404 -40.47 -8.73 30.41
N ARG A 405 -41.37 -8.24 29.56
CA ARG A 405 -41.97 -9.03 28.48
C ARG A 405 -41.44 -8.57 27.14
N MET A 406 -40.96 -9.51 26.34
CA MET A 406 -40.55 -9.31 24.96
C MET A 406 -41.28 -10.33 24.07
N SER A 407 -42.11 -9.85 23.15
CA SER A 407 -42.70 -10.73 22.13
C SER A 407 -41.66 -10.97 21.03
N LEU A 408 -41.52 -12.24 20.67
CA LEU A 408 -40.71 -12.71 19.55
C LEU A 408 -41.56 -12.97 18.29
N GLY A 409 -42.88 -12.79 18.40
CA GLY A 409 -43.81 -12.98 17.30
C GLY A 409 -43.52 -12.00 16.16
N GLY A 410 -43.32 -12.56 14.95
CA GLY A 410 -43.05 -11.77 13.76
C GLY A 410 -41.62 -11.22 13.66
N MET A 411 -40.72 -11.64 14.56
CA MET A 411 -39.30 -11.34 14.46
C MET A 411 -38.68 -12.06 13.25
N ARG A 412 -37.91 -11.31 12.46
CA ARG A 412 -37.32 -11.78 11.19
C ARG A 412 -35.85 -11.45 11.03
N ASP A 413 -35.31 -10.58 11.88
CA ASP A 413 -33.94 -10.07 11.78
C ASP A 413 -33.23 -10.22 13.13
N GLU A 414 -32.02 -10.76 13.10
CA GLU A 414 -31.12 -10.87 14.24
C GLU A 414 -30.76 -9.50 14.84
N ALA A 415 -30.78 -8.44 14.03
CA ALA A 415 -30.56 -7.08 14.51
C ALA A 415 -31.60 -6.62 15.53
N GLU A 416 -32.79 -7.24 15.59
CA GLU A 416 -33.77 -6.94 16.64
C GLU A 416 -33.30 -7.42 18.02
N ILE A 417 -32.44 -8.44 18.08
CA ILE A 417 -31.89 -9.01 19.32
C ILE A 417 -30.53 -8.37 19.64
N ARG A 418 -29.61 -8.32 18.67
CA ARG A 418 -28.24 -7.81 18.84
C ARG A 418 -28.10 -6.30 18.67
N GLY A 419 -28.94 -5.69 17.84
CA GLY A 419 -28.82 -4.29 17.42
C GLY A 419 -28.00 -4.14 16.14
N HIS A 420 -27.91 -2.89 15.66
CA HIS A 420 -27.12 -2.56 14.48
C HIS A 420 -25.72 -2.06 14.86
N ARG A 421 -24.77 -2.20 13.94
CA ARG A 421 -23.44 -1.60 14.10
C ARG A 421 -23.58 -0.08 14.28
N ARG A 422 -22.88 0.48 15.27
CA ARG A 422 -22.89 1.92 15.60
C ARG A 422 -22.48 2.86 14.46
N THR A 423 -21.91 2.33 13.38
CA THR A 423 -21.53 3.09 12.17
C THR A 423 -22.73 3.55 11.34
N TYR A 424 -23.93 2.98 11.56
CA TYR A 424 -25.15 3.44 10.90
C TYR A 424 -25.77 4.60 11.69
N VAL A 425 -26.14 5.67 10.98
CA VAL A 425 -26.85 6.80 11.58
C VAL A 425 -28.18 6.31 12.16
N GLY A 426 -28.42 6.54 13.46
CA GLY A 426 -29.61 6.06 14.16
C GLY A 426 -29.55 4.60 14.62
N ALA A 427 -28.37 3.96 14.60
CA ALA A 427 -28.19 2.63 15.17
C ALA A 427 -28.54 2.62 16.66
N LEU A 428 -29.37 1.66 17.06
CA LEU A 428 -29.73 1.41 18.45
C LEU A 428 -29.29 0.00 18.86
N PRO A 429 -29.00 -0.23 20.16
CA PRO A 429 -28.81 -1.57 20.70
C PRO A 429 -30.05 -2.43 20.46
N GLY A 430 -29.88 -3.76 20.43
CA GLY A 430 -31.02 -4.67 20.28
C GLY A 430 -31.97 -4.64 21.47
N ARG A 431 -33.16 -5.22 21.29
CA ARG A 431 -34.27 -5.16 22.26
C ARG A 431 -33.91 -5.73 23.63
N ILE A 432 -32.97 -6.66 23.73
CA ILE A 432 -32.47 -7.22 24.99
C ILE A 432 -31.80 -6.14 25.84
N ILE A 433 -30.82 -5.42 25.27
CA ILE A 433 -30.10 -4.34 25.96
C ILE A 433 -31.06 -3.19 26.32
N GLN A 434 -31.95 -2.82 25.41
CA GLN A 434 -32.98 -1.79 25.69
C GLN A 434 -33.88 -2.19 26.87
N SER A 435 -34.23 -3.47 26.94
CA SER A 435 -35.06 -4.04 27.99
C SER A 435 -34.36 -4.11 29.35
N ILE A 436 -33.08 -4.48 29.37
CA ILE A 436 -32.25 -4.45 30.60
C ILE A 436 -32.17 -3.03 31.14
N LYS A 437 -31.89 -2.06 30.26
CA LYS A 437 -31.90 -0.63 30.63
C LYS A 437 -33.25 -0.22 31.22
N ARG A 438 -34.37 -0.62 30.60
CA ARG A 438 -35.73 -0.33 31.10
C ARG A 438 -36.01 -1.00 32.46
N ALA A 439 -35.48 -2.19 32.70
CA ALA A 439 -35.63 -2.89 33.97
C ALA A 439 -34.83 -2.23 35.10
N GLY A 440 -33.77 -1.48 34.79
CA GLY A 440 -32.93 -0.81 35.79
C GLY A 440 -32.18 -1.76 36.73
N SER A 441 -32.16 -3.06 36.42
CA SER A 441 -31.47 -4.10 37.19
C SER A 441 -30.87 -5.14 36.23
N LYS A 442 -29.80 -5.82 36.65
CA LYS A 442 -29.12 -6.87 35.86
C LYS A 442 -29.74 -8.25 35.98
N ASN A 443 -30.65 -8.46 36.94
CA ASN A 443 -31.29 -9.75 37.21
C ASN A 443 -32.81 -9.79 36.97
N PRO A 444 -33.38 -9.13 35.94
CA PRO A 444 -34.82 -9.15 35.71
C PRO A 444 -35.30 -10.55 35.28
N VAL A 445 -36.60 -10.78 35.40
CA VAL A 445 -37.26 -11.94 34.79
C VAL A 445 -37.68 -11.54 33.38
N PHE A 446 -36.97 -12.10 32.39
CA PHE A 446 -37.34 -11.99 30.99
C PHE A 446 -38.36 -13.05 30.62
N MET A 447 -39.51 -12.62 30.11
CA MET A 447 -40.48 -13.47 29.46
C MET A 447 -40.44 -13.24 27.94
N LEU A 448 -39.95 -14.27 27.25
CA LEU A 448 -39.94 -14.36 25.79
C LEU A 448 -41.25 -15.00 25.33
N ASP A 449 -42.17 -14.18 24.80
CA ASP A 449 -43.50 -14.60 24.37
C ASP A 449 -43.50 -15.00 22.89
N GLU A 450 -44.34 -15.95 22.50
CA GLU A 450 -44.55 -16.37 21.10
C GLU A 450 -43.26 -16.87 20.38
N VAL A 451 -42.42 -17.64 21.09
CA VAL A 451 -41.20 -18.27 20.52
C VAL A 451 -41.54 -19.14 19.30
N ASP A 452 -42.73 -19.75 19.25
CA ASP A 452 -43.21 -20.55 18.12
C ASP A 452 -43.55 -19.73 16.86
N LYS A 453 -43.55 -18.40 16.97
CA LYS A 453 -43.88 -17.45 15.88
C LYS A 453 -42.65 -16.72 15.32
N ILE A 454 -41.46 -17.21 15.64
CA ILE A 454 -40.21 -16.73 15.04
C ILE A 454 -40.15 -17.24 13.60
N GLY A 455 -40.00 -16.32 12.65
CA GLY A 455 -39.88 -16.66 11.22
C GLY A 455 -38.42 -16.74 10.80
N SER A 456 -38.08 -17.72 9.96
CA SER A 456 -36.81 -17.74 9.24
C SER A 456 -36.95 -16.98 7.93
N ASP A 457 -36.19 -15.89 7.75
CA ASP A 457 -36.13 -15.11 6.52
C ASP A 457 -34.69 -15.09 5.98
N PHE A 458 -34.50 -14.73 4.71
CA PHE A 458 -33.22 -14.81 3.97
C PHE A 458 -32.07 -13.95 4.55
N ARG A 459 -32.32 -13.13 5.59
CA ARG A 459 -31.36 -12.16 6.18
C ARG A 459 -30.62 -12.67 7.42
N GLY A 460 -31.01 -13.82 7.97
CA GLY A 460 -30.38 -14.42 9.15
C GLY A 460 -31.36 -15.31 9.93
N ASP A 461 -30.83 -16.11 10.86
CA ASP A 461 -31.65 -16.92 11.76
C ASP A 461 -31.70 -16.26 13.15
N PRO A 462 -32.77 -15.54 13.51
CA PRO A 462 -32.91 -14.91 14.83
C PRO A 462 -32.84 -15.93 15.98
N SER A 463 -33.08 -17.22 15.71
CA SER A 463 -32.92 -18.29 16.70
C SER A 463 -31.47 -18.43 17.15
N SER A 464 -30.50 -18.23 16.24
CA SER A 464 -29.07 -18.27 16.56
C SER A 464 -28.65 -17.13 17.51
N ALA A 465 -29.22 -15.94 17.32
CA ALA A 465 -29.01 -14.81 18.21
C ALA A 465 -29.65 -15.02 19.59
N LEU A 466 -30.82 -15.68 19.64
CA LEU A 466 -31.45 -16.06 20.91
C LEU A 466 -30.63 -17.10 21.67
N LEU A 467 -29.97 -18.02 20.97
CA LEU A 467 -29.10 -19.00 21.61
C LEU A 467 -27.95 -18.32 22.37
N GLU A 468 -27.32 -17.31 21.79
CA GLU A 468 -26.26 -16.53 22.46
C GLU A 468 -26.77 -15.83 23.73
N VAL A 469 -28.02 -15.38 23.74
CA VAL A 469 -28.64 -14.71 24.91
C VAL A 469 -29.12 -15.70 25.97
N LEU A 470 -29.50 -16.91 25.57
CA LEU A 470 -30.15 -17.91 26.43
C LEU A 470 -29.19 -18.96 26.97
N ASP A 471 -28.07 -19.21 26.28
CA ASP A 471 -27.07 -20.18 26.67
C ASP A 471 -26.18 -19.60 27.79
N PRO A 472 -26.18 -20.18 29.01
CA PRO A 472 -25.35 -19.71 30.12
C PRO A 472 -23.84 -19.75 29.85
N GLU A 473 -23.39 -20.49 28.83
CA GLU A 473 -21.97 -20.50 28.43
C GLU A 473 -21.60 -19.30 27.54
N GLN A 474 -22.60 -18.58 27.00
CA GLN A 474 -22.41 -17.49 26.04
C GLN A 474 -22.90 -16.12 26.51
N ASN A 475 -23.87 -16.09 27.44
CA ASN A 475 -24.73 -14.91 27.67
C ASN A 475 -24.24 -13.87 28.70
#